data_AF-A0A496RWP3-F1
#
_entry.id   AF-A0A496RWP3-F1
#
_cell.length_a   1.000
_cell.length_b   1.000
_cell.length_c   1.000
_cell.angle_alpha   90.00
_cell.angle_beta   90.00
_cell.angle_gamma   90.00
#
_symmetry.space_group_name_H-M   'P 1'
#
loop_
_entity.id
_entity.type
_entity.pdbx_description
1 polymer ?
#
loop_
_entity_poly.entity_id
_entity_poly.type
_entity_poly.pdbx_seq_one_letter_code
_entity_poly.pdbx_strand_id
1 'polypeptide(L)'
;MEKILRAGSDYMNPRKIQTRQEDKSAASDYFKKAQDNFEAMLLALKNKNYNAVGTLAIQCVISSADAICVYEKGLVSISEDHGDLCDLVKSTLLPEAKEKSNTLKRIIAKKNLIQYERRNMFQSEAHEITKSATRFYQWVDSSLRLIVGLNNARNFQRWNILF
;
A
#
# COMPACT_ATOMS: atom_id res chain seq x y z
N MET A 1 -36.73 -42.97 1.51
CA MET A 1 -36.25 -42.19 2.68
C MET A 1 -34.97 -42.87 3.10
N GLU A 2 -33.78 -42.26 2.98
CA GLU A 2 -33.37 -41.07 3.72
C GLU A 2 -32.17 -40.38 3.03
N LYS A 3 -32.10 -39.06 3.20
CA LYS A 3 -31.21 -38.11 2.52
C LYS A 3 -29.83 -38.03 3.20
N ILE A 4 -28.82 -37.78 2.37
CA ILE A 4 -27.79 -36.71 2.48
C ILE A 4 -27.28 -36.39 3.90
N LEU A 5 -25.97 -36.53 4.10
CA LEU A 5 -25.11 -35.55 4.78
C LEU A 5 -23.64 -35.81 4.40
N ARG A 6 -23.21 -35.37 3.22
CA ARG A 6 -21.79 -35.05 2.96
C ARG A 6 -21.61 -33.57 3.26
N ALA A 7 -21.45 -33.23 4.53
CA ALA A 7 -20.87 -31.96 4.93
C ALA A 7 -19.36 -32.08 4.73
N GLY A 8 -18.87 -31.73 3.53
CA GLY A 8 -17.48 -31.35 3.37
C GLY A 8 -17.29 -30.05 4.15
N SER A 9 -16.56 -30.10 5.26
CA SER A 9 -16.10 -28.89 5.92
C SER A 9 -15.09 -28.23 5.00
N ASP A 10 -15.50 -27.21 4.26
CA ASP A 10 -14.60 -26.20 3.72
C ASP A 10 -13.97 -25.46 4.90
N TYR A 11 -12.96 -26.09 5.52
CA TYR A 11 -11.94 -25.37 6.25
C TYR A 11 -11.24 -24.48 5.23
N MET A 12 -11.72 -23.25 5.11
CA MET A 12 -11.03 -22.15 4.43
C MET A 12 -9.66 -22.00 5.10
N ASN A 13 -8.66 -22.69 4.55
CA ASN A 13 -7.27 -22.42 4.87
C ASN A 13 -7.03 -20.95 4.50
N PRO A 14 -6.64 -20.07 5.44
CA PRO A 14 -6.41 -18.68 5.10
C PRO A 14 -5.43 -18.61 3.93
N ARG A 15 -5.88 -18.03 2.81
CA ARG A 15 -5.09 -17.93 1.57
C ARG A 15 -3.74 -17.31 1.92
N LYS A 16 -2.67 -18.06 1.70
CA LYS A 16 -1.31 -17.61 2.02
C LYS A 16 -0.87 -16.60 0.96
N ILE A 17 -0.69 -15.34 1.37
CA ILE A 17 -0.16 -14.28 0.52
C ILE A 17 1.27 -14.64 0.12
N GLN A 18 1.57 -14.63 -1.18
CA GLN A 18 2.93 -14.85 -1.67
C GLN A 18 3.79 -13.65 -1.33
N THR A 19 4.77 -13.86 -0.44
CA THR A 19 5.65 -12.81 0.07
C THR A 19 7.11 -13.20 -0.08
N ARG A 20 7.97 -12.18 -0.17
CA ARG A 20 9.42 -12.28 -0.04
C ARG A 20 9.86 -11.56 1.23
N GLN A 21 10.83 -12.15 1.93
CA GLN A 21 11.52 -11.47 3.04
C GLN A 21 12.38 -10.34 2.51
N GLU A 22 12.38 -9.22 3.21
CA GLU A 22 13.11 -8.01 2.84
C GLU A 22 13.75 -7.40 4.09
N ASP A 23 14.92 -6.80 3.92
CA ASP A 23 15.54 -6.03 4.99
C ASP A 23 14.67 -4.81 5.31
N LYS A 24 14.34 -4.60 6.59
CA LYS A 24 13.52 -3.47 7.03
C LYS A 24 14.13 -2.11 6.68
N SER A 25 15.46 -2.03 6.54
CA SER A 25 16.17 -0.83 6.06
C SER A 25 15.79 -0.44 4.63
N ALA A 26 15.43 -1.41 3.79
CA ALA A 26 14.98 -1.19 2.42
C ALA A 26 13.63 -0.43 2.34
N ALA A 27 12.89 -0.30 3.46
CA ALA A 27 11.66 0.48 3.51
C ALA A 27 11.86 1.93 3.01
N SER A 28 13.03 2.50 3.27
CA SER A 28 13.38 3.86 2.83
C SER A 28 13.48 3.97 1.30
N ASP A 29 13.99 2.94 0.62
CA ASP A 29 14.09 2.92 -0.85
C ASP A 29 12.72 2.81 -1.51
N TYR A 30 11.82 1.98 -0.97
CA TYR A 30 10.43 1.91 -1.42
C TYR A 30 9.69 3.22 -1.20
N PHE A 31 9.89 3.85 -0.03
CA PHE A 31 9.28 5.14 0.25
C PHE A 31 9.81 6.25 -0.65
N LYS A 32 11.10 6.24 -0.98
CA LYS A 32 11.67 7.17 -1.96
C LYS A 32 11.02 7.03 -3.34
N LYS A 33 10.81 5.79 -3.82
CA LYS A 33 10.05 5.55 -5.06
C LYS A 33 8.61 6.07 -4.97
N ALA A 34 7.96 5.91 -3.81
CA ALA A 34 6.63 6.45 -3.60
C ALA A 34 6.61 7.98 -3.71
N GLN A 35 7.59 8.64 -3.09
CA GLN A 35 7.76 10.10 -3.16
C GLN A 35 7.99 10.58 -4.60
N ASP A 36 8.89 9.95 -5.36
CA ASP A 36 9.16 10.33 -6.75
C ASP A 36 7.90 10.23 -7.62
N ASN A 37 7.14 9.14 -7.47
CA ASN A 37 5.87 8.97 -8.17
C ASN A 37 4.80 9.97 -7.71
N PHE A 38 4.77 10.30 -6.41
CA PHE A 38 3.85 11.28 -5.85
C PHE A 38 4.10 12.68 -6.44
N GLU A 39 5.35 13.14 -6.44
CA GLU A 39 5.74 14.45 -6.98
C GLU A 39 5.46 14.51 -8.49
N ALA A 40 5.81 13.45 -9.23
CA ALA A 40 5.52 13.36 -10.66
C ALA A 40 4.01 13.34 -10.95
N MET A 41 3.20 12.66 -10.13
CA MET A 41 1.73 12.63 -10.25
C MET A 41 1.16 14.04 -10.13
N LEU A 42 1.61 14.83 -9.14
CA LEU A 42 1.15 16.21 -8.94
C LEU A 42 1.53 17.10 -10.12
N LEU A 43 2.75 16.95 -10.65
CA LEU A 43 3.19 17.68 -11.84
C LEU A 43 2.37 17.30 -13.08
N ALA A 44 2.10 16.01 -13.28
CA ALA A 44 1.25 15.52 -14.36
C ALA A 44 -0.17 16.09 -14.27
N LEU A 45 -0.73 16.17 -13.06
CA LEU A 45 -2.05 16.77 -12.84
C LEU A 45 -2.07 18.25 -13.20
N LYS A 46 -1.06 19.01 -12.75
CA LYS A 46 -0.89 20.43 -13.10
C LYS A 46 -0.82 20.63 -14.63
N ASN A 47 -0.15 19.72 -15.32
CA ASN A 47 0.01 19.74 -16.77
C ASN A 47 -1.16 19.11 -17.53
N LYS A 48 -2.25 18.73 -16.85
CA LYS A 48 -3.44 18.07 -17.43
C LYS A 48 -3.12 16.75 -18.15
N ASN A 49 -2.01 16.10 -17.81
CA ASN A 49 -1.64 14.79 -18.35
C ASN A 49 -2.33 13.68 -17.55
N TYR A 50 -3.63 13.52 -17.74
CA TYR A 50 -4.47 12.67 -16.90
C TYR A 50 -4.12 11.17 -16.96
N ASN A 51 -3.69 10.65 -18.11
CA ASN A 51 -3.23 9.26 -18.20
C ASN A 51 -1.98 9.02 -17.35
N ALA A 52 -1.04 9.97 -17.37
CA ALA A 52 0.14 9.90 -16.51
C ALA A 52 -0.24 10.01 -15.03
N VAL A 53 -1.20 10.87 -14.66
CA VAL A 53 -1.73 10.94 -13.29
C VAL A 53 -2.19 9.57 -12.80
N GLY A 54 -3.01 8.87 -13.58
CA GLY A 54 -3.49 7.55 -13.21
C GLY A 54 -2.36 6.55 -12.99
N THR A 55 -1.39 6.51 -13.91
CA THR A 55 -0.25 5.58 -13.83
C THR A 55 0.63 5.87 -12.62
N LEU A 56 1.00 7.14 -12.41
CA LEU A 56 1.86 7.57 -11.32
C LEU A 56 1.17 7.41 -9.95
N ALA A 57 -0.16 7.62 -9.88
CA ALA A 57 -0.94 7.37 -8.68
C ALA A 57 -0.87 5.90 -8.24
N ILE A 58 -1.00 4.96 -9.19
CA ILE A 58 -0.89 3.52 -8.91
C ILE A 58 0.50 3.16 -8.39
N GLN A 59 1.55 3.65 -9.06
CA GLN A 59 2.93 3.35 -8.66
C GLN A 59 3.28 3.97 -7.30
N CYS A 60 2.76 5.17 -7.02
CA CYS A 60 2.87 5.82 -5.72
C CYS A 60 2.27 4.95 -4.61
N VAL A 61 1.03 4.49 -4.75
CA VAL A 61 0.37 3.73 -3.68
C VAL A 61 0.94 2.32 -3.50
N ILE A 62 1.39 1.67 -4.59
CA ILE A 62 2.07 0.37 -4.50
C ILE A 62 3.40 0.52 -3.75
N SER A 63 4.24 1.48 -4.16
CA SER A 63 5.52 1.73 -3.50
C SER A 63 5.34 2.17 -2.02
N SER A 64 4.28 2.94 -1.73
CA SER A 64 3.91 3.32 -0.36
C SER A 64 3.51 2.09 0.48
N ALA A 65 2.72 1.18 -0.11
CA ALA A 65 2.29 -0.04 0.55
C ALA A 65 3.47 -0.99 0.81
N ASP A 66 4.39 -1.14 -0.15
CA ASP A 66 5.60 -1.93 0.05
C ASP A 66 6.47 -1.33 1.15
N ALA A 67 6.67 0.00 1.15
CA ALA A 67 7.45 0.67 2.19
C ALA A 67 6.93 0.37 3.60
N ILE A 68 5.62 0.44 3.81
CA ILE A 68 5.05 0.22 5.14
C ILE A 68 5.06 -1.27 5.54
N CYS A 69 4.88 -2.19 4.58
CA CYS A 69 4.95 -3.62 4.84
C CYS A 69 6.38 -4.08 5.14
N VAL A 70 7.37 -3.58 4.40
CA VAL A 70 8.79 -3.82 4.67
C VAL A 70 9.18 -3.25 6.02
N TYR A 71 8.78 -2.02 6.32
CA TYR A 71 9.11 -1.40 7.59
C TYR A 71 8.59 -2.20 8.80
N GLU A 72 7.30 -2.55 8.81
CA GLU A 72 6.70 -3.22 9.96
C GLU A 72 7.06 -4.71 10.01
N LYS A 73 6.97 -5.40 8.87
CA LYS A 73 7.01 -6.87 8.81
C LYS A 73 8.26 -7.44 8.16
N GLY A 74 9.03 -6.64 7.43
CA GLY A 74 10.14 -7.14 6.60
C GLY A 74 9.63 -7.97 5.42
N LEU A 75 8.45 -7.64 4.89
CA LEU A 75 7.79 -8.42 3.84
C LEU A 75 7.38 -7.54 2.66
N VAL A 76 7.55 -8.08 1.46
CA VAL A 76 7.01 -7.53 0.20
C VAL A 76 6.09 -8.57 -0.44
N SER A 77 4.97 -8.12 -1.01
CA SER A 77 4.13 -9.01 -1.84
C SER A 77 4.81 -9.28 -3.18
N ILE A 78 4.94 -10.54 -3.56
CA ILE A 78 5.42 -10.95 -4.90
C ILE A 78 4.29 -11.49 -5.78
N SER A 79 3.05 -11.35 -5.32
CA SER A 79 1.87 -11.83 -6.01
C SER A 79 1.50 -10.91 -7.18
N GLU A 80 1.06 -11.52 -8.28
CA GLU A 80 0.38 -10.80 -9.36
C GLU A 80 -1.02 -10.35 -8.95
N ASP A 81 -1.61 -10.99 -7.92
CA ASP A 81 -2.90 -10.61 -7.36
C ASP A 81 -2.74 -9.37 -6.48
N HIS A 82 -3.24 -8.23 -6.96
CA HIS A 82 -3.20 -6.98 -6.24
C HIS A 82 -3.99 -6.98 -4.91
N GLY A 83 -4.90 -7.94 -4.74
CA GLY A 83 -5.58 -8.18 -3.46
C GLY A 83 -4.61 -8.57 -2.35
N ASP A 84 -3.56 -9.33 -2.68
CA ASP A 84 -2.58 -9.82 -1.71
C ASP A 84 -1.79 -8.68 -1.06
N LEU A 85 -1.43 -7.64 -1.82
CA LEU A 85 -0.79 -6.44 -1.26
C LEU A 85 -1.73 -5.69 -0.30
N CYS A 86 -3.02 -5.63 -0.63
CA CYS A 86 -4.02 -4.99 0.23
C CYS A 86 -4.18 -5.75 1.56
N ASP A 87 -4.22 -7.08 1.51
CA ASP A 87 -4.31 -7.91 2.70
C ASP A 87 -3.02 -7.86 3.54
N LEU A 88 -1.85 -7.73 2.89
CA LEU A 88 -0.59 -7.51 3.60
C LEU A 88 -0.60 -6.19 4.37
N VAL A 89 -1.02 -5.08 3.74
CA VAL A 89 -1.23 -3.79 4.42
C VAL A 89 -2.26 -3.91 5.54
N LYS A 90 -3.39 -4.59 5.31
CA LYS A 90 -4.43 -4.80 6.34
C LYS A 90 -3.90 -5.54 7.57
N SER A 91 -2.90 -6.41 7.39
CA SER A 91 -2.30 -7.20 8.47
C SER A 91 -1.30 -6.42 9.33
N THR A 92 -0.99 -5.17 8.96
CA THR A 92 -0.13 -4.26 9.74
C THR A 92 -0.79 -3.87 11.06
N LEU A 93 0.00 -3.58 12.08
CA LEU A 93 -0.44 -3.11 13.40
C LEU A 93 -0.66 -1.60 13.45
N LEU A 94 -0.55 -0.93 12.30
CA LEU A 94 -0.67 0.52 12.22
C LEU A 94 -2.12 0.98 12.42
N PRO A 95 -2.31 2.16 13.03
CA PRO A 95 -3.61 2.81 13.07
C PRO A 95 -4.18 2.95 11.65
N GLU A 96 -5.48 2.72 11.53
CA GLU A 96 -6.23 2.84 10.26
C GLU A 96 -5.85 1.84 9.15
N ALA A 97 -4.95 0.87 9.40
CA ALA A 97 -4.49 -0.09 8.38
C ALA A 97 -5.62 -0.75 7.57
N LYS A 98 -6.71 -1.15 8.23
CA LYS A 98 -7.90 -1.73 7.59
C LYS A 98 -8.63 -0.75 6.67
N GLU A 99 -8.73 0.52 7.06
CA GLU A 99 -9.36 1.55 6.23
C GLU A 99 -8.47 1.87 5.01
N LYS A 100 -7.16 1.97 5.24
CA LYS A 100 -6.18 2.30 4.21
C LYS A 100 -6.02 1.15 3.22
N SER A 101 -6.11 -0.11 3.64
CA SER A 101 -6.15 -1.25 2.72
C SER A 101 -7.38 -1.22 1.80
N ASN A 102 -8.55 -0.80 2.30
CA ASN A 102 -9.73 -0.59 1.46
C ASN A 102 -9.54 0.56 0.47
N THR A 103 -8.86 1.64 0.88
CA THR A 103 -8.50 2.74 -0.02
C THR A 103 -7.53 2.27 -1.11
N LEU A 104 -6.48 1.54 -0.74
CA LEU A 104 -5.54 0.92 -1.66
C LEU A 104 -6.24 0.02 -2.68
N LYS A 105 -7.13 -0.86 -2.21
CA LYS A 105 -7.92 -1.76 -3.06
C LYS A 105 -8.74 -1.01 -4.11
N ARG A 106 -9.40 0.09 -3.73
CA ARG A 106 -10.17 0.94 -4.66
C ARG A 106 -9.29 1.61 -5.71
N ILE A 107 -8.08 2.02 -5.35
CA ILE A 107 -7.14 2.65 -6.28
C ILE A 107 -6.59 1.60 -7.26
N ILE A 108 -6.10 0.46 -6.76
CA ILE A 108 -5.51 -0.57 -7.62
C ILE A 108 -6.56 -1.23 -8.54
N ALA A 109 -7.83 -1.31 -8.13
CA ALA A 109 -8.91 -1.76 -9.00
C ALA A 109 -9.04 -0.92 -10.29
N LYS A 110 -8.52 0.32 -10.32
CA LYS A 110 -8.48 1.17 -11.52
C LYS A 110 -7.28 0.88 -12.43
N LYS A 111 -6.35 0.00 -12.06
CA LYS A 111 -5.14 -0.27 -12.85
C LYS A 111 -5.45 -0.75 -14.26
N ASN A 112 -6.39 -1.68 -14.41
CA ASN A 112 -6.74 -2.19 -15.74
C ASN A 112 -7.33 -1.08 -16.63
N LEU A 113 -8.23 -0.28 -16.06
CA LEU A 113 -8.83 0.88 -16.71
C LEU A 113 -7.77 1.91 -17.17
N ILE A 114 -6.75 2.14 -16.35
CA ILE A 114 -5.74 3.18 -16.59
C ILE A 114 -4.64 2.71 -17.54
N GLN A 115 -4.24 1.43 -17.48
CA GLN A 115 -3.07 0.92 -18.21
C GLN A 115 -3.42 0.15 -19.48
N TYR A 116 -4.59 -0.50 -19.54
CA TYR A 116 -4.90 -1.44 -20.62
C TYR A 116 -6.11 -1.05 -21.46
N GLU A 117 -7.04 -0.26 -20.93
CA GLU A 117 -8.17 0.21 -21.74
C GLU A 117 -7.74 1.29 -22.75
N ARG A 118 -8.40 1.29 -23.91
CA ARG A 118 -8.10 2.22 -25.01
C ARG A 118 -8.48 3.68 -24.69
N ARG A 119 -9.40 3.91 -23.76
CA ARG A 119 -9.92 5.24 -23.47
C ARG A 119 -8.93 6.05 -22.63
N ASN A 120 -8.92 7.36 -22.85
CA ASN A 120 -8.19 8.27 -21.97
C ASN A 120 -8.90 8.43 -20.62
N MET A 121 -8.10 8.70 -19.60
CA MET A 121 -8.58 9.09 -18.28
C MET A 121 -9.20 10.48 -18.32
N PHE A 122 -10.39 10.63 -17.75
CA PHE A 122 -11.05 11.93 -17.66
C PHE A 122 -10.45 12.79 -16.53
N GLN A 123 -10.60 14.10 -16.66
CA GLN A 123 -10.12 15.05 -15.65
C GLN A 123 -10.68 14.74 -14.26
N SER A 124 -11.98 14.48 -14.13
CA SER A 124 -12.63 14.15 -12.86
C SER A 124 -12.01 12.89 -12.23
N GLU A 125 -11.75 11.86 -13.03
CA GLU A 125 -11.11 10.63 -12.56
C GLU A 125 -9.67 10.89 -12.08
N ALA A 126 -8.92 11.73 -12.80
CA ALA A 126 -7.57 12.13 -12.42
C ALA A 126 -7.55 12.87 -11.08
N HIS A 127 -8.51 13.76 -10.83
CA HIS A 127 -8.62 14.47 -9.55
C HIS A 127 -8.97 13.50 -8.41
N GLU A 128 -9.92 12.59 -8.63
CA GLU A 128 -10.34 11.63 -7.61
C GLU A 128 -9.24 10.61 -7.25
N ILE A 129 -8.50 10.10 -8.24
CA ILE A 129 -7.38 9.19 -7.96
C ILE A 129 -6.24 9.92 -7.25
N THR A 130 -5.92 11.16 -7.66
CA THR A 130 -4.89 11.98 -7.01
C THR A 130 -5.24 12.17 -5.55
N LYS A 131 -6.46 12.61 -5.24
CA LYS A 131 -6.94 12.82 -3.86
C LYS A 131 -6.82 11.55 -3.02
N SER A 132 -7.17 10.40 -3.57
CA SER A 132 -7.10 9.12 -2.87
C SER A 132 -5.66 8.66 -2.66
N ALA A 133 -4.81 8.78 -3.68
CA ALA A 133 -3.38 8.45 -3.61
C ALA A 133 -2.63 9.36 -2.63
N THR A 134 -2.89 10.67 -2.66
CA THR A 134 -2.31 11.65 -1.71
C THR A 134 -2.61 11.27 -0.27
N ARG A 135 -3.86 10.94 0.05
CA ARG A 135 -4.25 10.55 1.41
C ARG A 135 -3.56 9.26 1.87
N PHE A 136 -3.40 8.30 0.96
CA PHE A 136 -2.69 7.05 1.28
C PHE A 136 -1.19 7.30 1.50
N TYR A 137 -0.55 8.04 0.59
CA TYR A 137 0.85 8.44 0.70
C TYR A 137 1.13 9.20 2.01
N GLN A 138 0.31 10.20 2.34
CA GLN A 138 0.45 10.98 3.57
C GLN A 138 0.29 10.15 4.85
N TRP A 139 -0.60 9.16 4.84
CA TRP A 139 -0.73 8.22 5.95
C TRP A 139 0.54 7.38 6.12
N VAL A 140 1.14 6.91 5.02
CA VAL A 140 2.42 6.17 5.07
C VAL A 140 3.56 7.07 5.56
N ASP A 141 3.72 8.27 5.01
CA ASP A 141 4.75 9.24 5.44
C ASP A 141 4.64 9.53 6.94
N SER A 142 3.43 9.79 7.42
CA SER A 142 3.16 10.05 8.84
C SER A 142 3.49 8.83 9.70
N SER A 143 3.11 7.63 9.27
CA SER A 143 3.38 6.39 9.99
C SER A 143 4.87 6.13 10.12
N LEU A 144 5.63 6.27 9.03
CA LEU A 144 7.08 6.07 9.04
C LEU A 144 7.81 7.11 9.91
N ARG A 145 7.41 8.38 9.85
CA ARG A 145 7.98 9.44 10.71
C ARG A 145 7.71 9.20 12.19
N LEU A 146 6.48 8.83 12.55
CA LEU A 146 6.12 8.54 13.94
C LEU A 146 6.94 7.39 14.51
N ILE A 147 7.13 6.32 13.74
CA ILE A 147 7.82 5.14 14.28
C ILE A 147 9.34 5.36 14.34
N VAL A 148 9.93 6.10 13.39
CA VAL A 148 11.33 6.56 13.53
C VAL A 148 11.49 7.44 14.79
N GLY A 149 10.57 8.38 15.02
CA GLY A 149 10.56 9.20 16.24
C GLY A 149 10.44 8.35 17.52
N LEU A 150 9.54 7.36 17.54
CA LEU A 150 9.36 6.44 18.68
C LEU A 150 10.56 5.52 18.90
N ASN A 151 11.24 5.08 17.84
CA ASN A 151 12.45 4.26 17.97
C ASN A 151 13.61 5.07 18.53
N ASN A 152 13.76 6.33 18.09
CA ASN A 152 14.75 7.25 18.65
C ASN A 152 14.47 7.53 20.14
N ALA A 153 13.22 7.75 20.52
CA ALA A 153 12.82 7.95 21.91
C ALA A 153 13.04 6.70 22.78
N ARG A 154 12.70 5.50 22.29
CA ARG A 154 12.95 4.23 23.00
C ARG A 154 14.44 3.92 23.14
N ASN A 155 15.24 4.20 22.12
CA ASN A 155 16.69 4.08 22.21
C ASN A 155 17.23 5.05 23.27
N PHE A 156 16.81 6.32 23.25
CA PHE A 156 17.22 7.30 24.26
C PHE A 156 16.88 6.86 25.70
N GLN A 157 15.68 6.33 25.93
CA GLN A 157 15.32 5.79 27.26
C GLN A 157 16.12 4.54 27.64
N ARG A 158 16.46 3.67 26.67
CA ARG A 158 17.29 2.49 26.91
C ARG A 158 18.73 2.86 27.28
N TRP A 159 19.28 3.94 26.73
CA TRP A 159 20.58 4.48 27.12
C TRP A 159 20.58 5.05 28.55
N ASN A 160 19.48 5.68 28.99
CA ASN A 160 19.35 6.24 30.35
C ASN A 160 19.09 5.20 31.46
N ILE A 161 18.87 3.93 31.12
CA ILE A 161 18.69 2.84 32.10
C ILE A 161 19.99 2.01 32.28
N LEU A 162 20.99 2.25 31.42
CA LEU A 162 22.29 1.55 31.45
C LEU A 162 23.42 2.39 32.09
N PHE A 163 23.08 3.52 32.71
CA PHE A 163 23.95 4.38 33.53
C PHE A 163 23.17 4.85 34.75
#